data_AF-A0A1M6ZDN1-F1
#
_entry.id   AF-A0A1M6ZDN1-F1
#
_cell.length_a   1.000
_cell.length_b   1.000
_cell.length_c   1.000
_cell.angle_alpha   90.00
_cell.angle_beta   90.00
_cell.angle_gamma   90.00
#
_symmetry.space_group_name_H-M   'P 1'
#
loop_
_entity.id
_entity.type
_entity.pdbx_description
1 polymer ?
#
loop_
_entity_poly.entity_id
_entity_poly.type
_entity_poly.pdbx_seq_one_letter_code
_entity_poly.pdbx_strand_id
1 'polypeptide(L)' 'MIIAYRKKKKESQRRFWARFGVTQSRGSRFESGAEIPAPVSILLGLYFTKTVSDADLGRAERVLYSRDAAALFNPGQ' A
#
# COMPACT_ATOMS: atom_id res chain seq x y z
N MET A 1 -12.36 -10.01 -3.58
CA MET A 1 -11.20 -10.68 -2.92
C MET A 1 -10.61 -9.85 -1.78
N ILE A 2 -10.20 -8.59 -2.03
CA ILE A 2 -9.57 -7.70 -1.02
C ILE A 2 -10.43 -7.49 0.23
N ILE A 3 -11.72 -7.16 0.06
CA ILE A 3 -12.65 -6.92 1.19
C ILE A 3 -12.74 -8.15 2.10
N ALA A 4 -12.89 -9.35 1.51
CA ALA A 4 -13.00 -10.59 2.26
C ALA A 4 -11.72 -10.89 3.05
N TYR A 5 -10.55 -10.70 2.44
CA TYR A 5 -9.26 -10.84 3.12
C TYR A 5 -9.14 -9.88 4.32
N ARG A 6 -9.41 -8.59 4.10
CA ARG A 6 -9.34 -7.55 5.14
C ARG A 6 -10.30 -7.85 6.29
N LYS A 7 -11.55 -8.21 5.99
CA LYS A 7 -12.55 -8.59 6.99
C LYS A 7 -12.14 -9.83 7.79
N LYS A 8 -11.59 -10.86 7.12
CA LYS A 8 -11.03 -12.05 7.80
C LYS A 8 -9.91 -11.70 8.77
N LYS A 9 -9.09 -10.71 8.43
CA LYS A 9 -8.02 -10.17 9.29
C LYS A 9 -8.51 -9.15 10.33
N LYS A 10 -9.81 -8.82 10.36
CA LYS A 10 -10.41 -7.80 11.25
C LYS A 10 -9.74 -6.43 11.13
N GLU A 11 -9.39 -6.03 9.92
CA GLU A 11 -8.72 -4.76 9.66
C GLU A 11 -9.68 -3.70 9.13
N SER A 12 -9.49 -2.44 9.55
CA SER A 12 -10.19 -1.31 8.94
C SER A 12 -9.63 -1.02 7.55
N GLN A 13 -10.40 -0.33 6.70
CA GLN A 13 -9.92 0.16 5.40
C GLN A 13 -8.66 0.99 5.56
N ARG A 14 -8.63 1.92 6.53
CA ARG A 14 -7.46 2.74 6.84
C ARG A 14 -6.23 1.87 7.08
N ARG A 15 -6.34 0.88 7.97
CA ARG A 15 -5.20 0.01 8.33
C ARG A 15 -4.73 -0.82 7.15
N PHE A 16 -5.65 -1.38 6.38
CA PHE A 16 -5.28 -2.22 5.24
C PHE A 16 -4.60 -1.43 4.13
N TRP A 17 -5.22 -0.33 3.72
CA TRP A 17 -4.80 0.46 2.56
C TRP A 17 -3.56 1.32 2.83
N ALA A 18 -3.31 1.71 4.09
CA ALA A 18 -2.11 2.46 4.47
C ALA A 18 -0.81 1.74 4.08
N ARG A 19 -0.79 0.39 4.14
CA ARG A 19 0.38 -0.42 3.72
C ARG A 19 0.85 -0.15 2.29
N PHE A 20 -0.08 0.27 1.44
CA PHE A 20 0.14 0.50 0.02
C PHE A 20 0.16 1.99 -0.33
N GLY A 21 0.34 2.87 0.67
CA GLY A 21 0.30 4.33 0.48
C GLY A 21 -1.08 4.87 0.10
N VAL A 22 -2.16 4.11 0.37
CA VAL A 22 -3.53 4.48 -0.02
C VAL A 22 -4.29 4.99 1.19
N THR A 23 -4.89 6.18 1.06
CA THR A 23 -5.75 6.76 2.11
C THR A 23 -7.04 5.95 2.26
N GLN A 24 -7.69 6.04 3.44
CA GLN A 24 -8.93 5.31 3.70
C GLN A 24 -10.04 5.66 2.69
N SER A 25 -10.20 6.94 2.33
CA SER A 25 -11.24 7.38 1.38
C SER A 25 -11.00 6.83 -0.03
N ARG A 26 -9.75 6.78 -0.50
CA ARG A 26 -9.40 6.13 -1.78
C ARG A 26 -9.61 4.62 -1.71
N GLY A 27 -9.17 3.98 -0.64
CA GLY A 27 -9.38 2.55 -0.40
C GLY A 27 -10.86 2.16 -0.39
N SER A 28 -11.73 3.02 0.16
CA SER A 28 -13.18 2.83 0.10
C SER A 28 -13.70 2.81 -1.34
N ARG A 29 -13.24 3.74 -2.19
CA ARG A 29 -13.62 3.77 -3.62
C ARG A 29 -13.18 2.50 -4.36
N PHE A 30 -11.96 2.02 -4.09
CA PHE A 30 -11.47 0.76 -4.67
C PHE A 30 -12.32 -0.43 -4.24
N GLU A 31 -12.71 -0.51 -2.96
CA GLU A 31 -13.63 -1.55 -2.47
C GLU A 31 -15.04 -1.44 -3.09
N SER A 32 -15.44 -0.25 -3.56
CA SER A 32 -16.70 0.00 -4.26
C SER A 32 -16.62 -0.11 -5.79
N GLY A 33 -15.50 -0.58 -6.34
CA GLY A 33 -15.35 -0.86 -7.77
C GLY A 33 -14.67 0.23 -8.60
N ALA A 34 -14.12 1.28 -7.98
CA ALA A 34 -13.25 2.21 -8.71
C ALA A 34 -11.96 1.50 -9.17
N GLU A 35 -11.41 1.97 -10.28
CA GLU A 35 -10.15 1.45 -10.82
C GLU A 35 -9.00 1.61 -9.81
N ILE A 36 -8.24 0.52 -9.61
CA ILE A 36 -7.04 0.52 -8.79
C ILE A 36 -5.85 0.82 -9.70
N PRO A 37 -5.10 1.91 -9.45
CA PRO A 37 -3.93 2.26 -10.26
C PRO A 37 -2.92 1.11 -10.34
N ALA A 38 -2.29 0.94 -11.51
CA ALA A 38 -1.36 -0.16 -11.76
C ALA A 38 -0.28 -0.35 -10.68
N PRO A 39 0.37 0.70 -10.13
CA PRO A 39 1.35 0.53 -9.05
C PRO A 39 0.77 -0.15 -7.80
N VAL A 40 -0.45 0.20 -7.41
CA VAL A 40 -1.13 -0.39 -6.24
C VAL A 40 -1.52 -1.84 -6.54
N SER A 41 -2.00 -2.12 -7.75
CA SER A 41 -2.33 -3.48 -8.19
C SER A 41 -1.12 -4.42 -8.18
N ILE A 42 0.06 -3.93 -8.62
CA ILE A 42 1.32 -4.69 -8.57
C ILE A 42 1.68 -5.01 -7.12
N LEU A 43 1.64 -4.03 -6.21
CA LEU A 43 1.97 -4.24 -4.79
C LEU A 43 0.99 -5.24 -4.12
N LEU A 44 -0.30 -5.15 -4.43
CA LEU A 44 -1.29 -6.12 -3.97
C LEU A 44 -0.97 -7.52 -4.47
N GLY A 45 -0.59 -7.67 -5.75
CA GLY A 45 -0.16 -8.94 -6.32
C GLY A 45 1.05 -9.53 -5.59
N LEU A 46 2.11 -8.73 -5.37
CA LEU A 46 3.29 -9.16 -4.62
C LEU A 46 2.94 -9.56 -3.17
N TYR A 47 2.04 -8.84 -2.53
CA TYR A 47 1.63 -9.10 -1.15
C TYR A 47 0.81 -10.40 -1.02
N PHE A 48 -0.15 -10.62 -1.93
CA PHE A 48 -0.99 -11.81 -1.90
C PHE A 48 -0.26 -13.07 -2.34
N THR A 49 0.73 -12.94 -3.21
CA THR A 49 1.65 -14.03 -3.60
C THR A 49 2.74 -14.31 -2.56
N LYS A 50 2.78 -13.56 -1.45
CA LYS A 50 3.79 -13.68 -0.38
C LYS A 50 5.22 -13.33 -0.80
N THR A 51 5.37 -12.62 -1.91
CA THR A 51 6.66 -12.07 -2.37
C THR A 51 7.11 -10.93 -1.45
N VAL A 52 6.17 -10.14 -0.93
CA VAL A 52 6.43 -9.09 0.07
C VAL A 52 5.49 -9.25 1.27
N SER A 53 5.96 -8.82 2.45
CA SER A 53 5.27 -8.87 3.73
C SER A 53 5.00 -7.47 4.31
N ASP A 54 4.25 -7.41 5.41
CA ASP A 54 4.03 -6.16 6.17
C ASP A 54 5.37 -5.51 6.59
N ALA A 55 6.39 -6.32 6.92
CA ALA A 55 7.70 -5.83 7.32
C ALA A 55 8.46 -5.18 6.16
N ASP A 56 8.32 -5.72 4.94
CA ASP A 56 8.96 -5.18 3.74
C ASP A 56 8.34 -3.84 3.36
N LEU A 57 7.00 -3.77 3.36
CA LEU A 57 6.25 -2.55 3.10
C LEU A 57 6.55 -1.47 4.16
N GLY A 58 6.63 -1.83 5.44
CA GLY A 58 6.99 -0.90 6.51
C GLY A 58 8.44 -0.40 6.46
N ARG A 59 9.38 -1.17 5.88
CA ARG A 59 10.73 -0.67 5.58
C ARG A 59 10.69 0.31 4.41
N ALA A 60 9.97 -0.01 3.34
CA ALA A 60 9.81 0.89 2.19
C ALA A 60 9.15 2.22 2.59
N GLU A 61 8.10 2.18 3.42
CA GLU A 61 7.44 3.38 3.95
C GLU A 61 8.42 4.28 4.72
N ARG A 62 9.28 3.71 5.57
CA ARG A 62 10.31 4.48 6.28
C ARG A 62 11.33 5.13 5.36
N VAL A 63 11.68 4.49 4.24
CA VAL A 63 12.54 5.11 3.23
C VAL A 63 11.85 6.33 2.61
N LEU A 64 10.54 6.26 2.35
CA LEU A 64 9.76 7.37 1.78
C LEU A 64 9.58 8.56 2.73
N TYR A 65 9.54 8.32 4.05
CA TYR A 65 9.38 9.38 5.07
C TYR A 65 10.68 9.76 5.79
N SER A 66 11.77 9.04 5.54
CA SER A 66 13.12 9.47 5.97
C SER A 66 13.47 10.78 5.27
N ARG A 67 14.27 11.63 5.92
CA ARG A 67 14.86 12.83 5.29
C ARG A 67 15.62 12.50 3.99
N ASP A 68 16.09 11.25 3.84
CA ASP A 68 16.79 10.75 2.66
C ASP A 68 15.88 10.45 1.46
N ALA A 69 14.55 10.38 1.66
CA ALA A 69 13.60 10.17 0.56
C ALA A 69 13.72 11.26 -0.50
N ALA A 70 13.93 12.51 -0.07
CA ALA A 70 14.11 13.65 -0.95
C ALA A 70 15.32 13.45 -1.88
N ALA A 71 16.39 12.80 -1.40
CA ALA A 71 17.60 12.54 -2.19
C ALA A 71 17.42 11.40 -3.22
N LEU A 72 16.56 10.42 -2.94
CA LEU A 72 16.26 9.31 -3.86
C LEU A 72 15.38 9.76 -5.04
N PHE A 73 14.52 10.75 -4.84
CA PHE A 73 13.62 11.27 -5.89
C PHE A 73 14.15 12.54 -6.58
N ASN A 74 15.23 13.17 -6.07
CA ASN A 74 15.97 14.26 -6.71
C ASN A 74 17.50 14.01 -6.67
N PRO A 75 18.06 13.17 -7.55
CA PRO A 75 19.49 12.87 -7.55
C PRO A 75 20.36 13.95 -8.24
N GLY A 76 20.07 15.25 -8.05
CA GLY A 76 20.76 16.29 -8.82
C GLY A 76 20.47 17.76 -8.50
N GLN A 77 20.16 18.12 -7.26
CA GLN A 77 20.27 19.51 -6.78
C GLN A 77 21.21 19.60 -5.59
#